data_AF-A0A925FDT3-F1
#
_entry.id   AF-A0A925FDT3-F1
#
_cell.length_a   1.000
_cell.length_b   1.000
_cell.length_c   1.000
_cell.angle_alpha   90.00
_cell.angle_beta   90.00
_cell.angle_gamma   90.00
#
_symmetry.space_group_name_H-M   'P 1'
#
loop_
_entity.id
_entity.type
_entity.pdbx_description
1 polymer ?
#
loop_
_entity_poly.entity_id
_entity_poly.type
_entity_poly.pdbx_seq_one_letter_code
_entity_poly.pdbx_strand_id
1 'polypeptide(L)'
;MEPISLDEFYRTTSALIPEGLNKEIGHFNVFEISEIQRLKRKSASFMPYNRRAYYKISLIRGRNQAQYADKVIDIEQNALLFATPRIPYHYLPQDDNQSGHFCIFTADFLVHTKSGVIVDELPLFRPGGYPVFQLSDQQAEELTFIFRKMHQELASTYAYKYDLLRNYVLELVHYGQKLQPATALYPTHTASARVSSLFIELLERQFPIESPQQKLPLRTAKD
;
A
#
# COMPACT_ATOMS: atom_id res chain seq x y z
N MET A 1 28.11 9.36 -2.95
CA MET A 1 27.99 8.11 -2.17
C MET A 1 27.33 7.11 -3.10
N GLU A 2 28.09 6.11 -3.54
CA GLU A 2 27.65 5.16 -4.58
C GLU A 2 26.58 4.20 -4.06
N PRO A 3 25.68 3.71 -4.93
CA PRO A 3 24.64 2.76 -4.55
C PRO A 3 25.25 1.38 -4.27
N ILE A 4 25.13 0.92 -3.03
CA ILE A 4 25.45 -0.46 -2.65
C ILE A 4 24.44 -1.39 -3.33
N SER A 5 24.95 -2.39 -4.04
CA SER A 5 24.12 -3.34 -4.80
C SER A 5 23.44 -4.36 -3.89
N LEU A 6 22.34 -4.96 -4.37
CA LEU A 6 21.61 -6.01 -3.65
C LEU A 6 22.51 -7.22 -3.31
N ASP A 7 23.54 -7.48 -4.12
CA ASP A 7 24.48 -8.60 -3.94
C ASP A 7 25.49 -8.35 -2.81
N GLU A 8 25.94 -7.10 -2.64
CA GLU A 8 26.86 -6.69 -1.58
C GLU A 8 26.17 -6.69 -0.19
N PHE A 9 24.85 -6.46 -0.19
CA PHE A 9 23.97 -6.56 0.97
C PHE A 9 23.89 -7.97 1.58
N TYR A 10 23.73 -9.01 0.75
CA TYR A 10 23.63 -10.40 1.22
C TYR A 10 24.96 -10.96 1.74
N ARG A 11 26.10 -10.43 1.30
CA ARG A 11 27.41 -10.84 1.84
C ARG A 11 27.67 -10.37 3.26
N THR A 12 27.09 -9.25 3.64
CA THR A 12 27.40 -8.58 4.92
C THR A 12 26.48 -9.05 6.06
N THR A 13 25.33 -9.62 5.73
CA THR A 13 24.33 -10.05 6.70
C THR A 13 24.13 -11.55 6.49
N SER A 14 24.49 -12.39 7.45
CA SER A 14 24.31 -13.85 7.43
C SER A 14 22.83 -14.31 7.42
N ALA A 15 21.94 -13.52 6.82
CA ALA A 15 20.56 -13.83 6.54
C ALA A 15 20.53 -14.59 5.21
N LEU A 16 20.15 -15.87 5.30
CA LEU A 16 19.91 -16.77 4.18
C LEU A 16 19.38 -16.02 2.97
N ILE A 17 20.21 -15.96 1.92
CA ILE A 17 19.74 -15.71 0.56
C ILE A 17 18.64 -16.75 0.34
N PRO A 18 17.37 -16.36 0.07
CA PRO A 18 16.43 -17.32 -0.46
C PRO A 18 17.04 -17.81 -1.77
N GLU A 19 17.45 -19.08 -1.81
CA GLU A 19 17.93 -19.72 -3.02
C GLU A 19 16.88 -19.48 -4.12
N GLY A 20 17.26 -18.73 -5.16
CA GLY A 20 16.34 -18.28 -6.19
C GLY A 20 16.19 -16.78 -6.31
N LEU A 21 17.27 -16.01 -6.15
CA LEU A 21 17.37 -14.64 -6.67
C LEU A 21 17.38 -14.69 -8.22
N ASN A 22 16.28 -15.15 -8.80
CA ASN A 22 16.02 -15.04 -10.22
C ASN A 22 15.88 -13.55 -10.50
N LYS A 23 16.92 -12.97 -11.10
CA LYS A 23 16.93 -11.60 -11.60
C LYS A 23 15.72 -11.30 -12.51
N GLU A 24 15.05 -12.32 -13.03
CA GLU A 24 13.85 -12.21 -13.86
C GLU A 24 12.56 -11.93 -13.06
N ILE A 25 12.40 -12.40 -11.82
CA ILE A 25 11.09 -12.40 -11.11
C ILE A 25 10.82 -11.09 -10.33
N GLY A 26 11.86 -10.29 -10.06
CA GLY A 26 11.82 -9.17 -9.12
C GLY A 26 11.99 -9.59 -7.66
N HIS A 27 12.03 -8.63 -6.73
CA HIS A 27 12.20 -8.88 -5.29
C HIS A 27 10.87 -8.70 -4.55
N PHE A 28 10.59 -9.57 -3.58
CA PHE A 28 9.49 -9.44 -2.63
C PHE A 28 9.91 -10.00 -1.26
N ASN A 29 9.50 -9.34 -0.18
CA ASN A 29 9.59 -9.89 1.16
C ASN A 29 8.50 -9.30 2.09
N VAL A 30 8.19 -10.00 3.19
CA VAL A 30 7.17 -9.59 4.17
C VAL A 30 7.67 -9.80 5.60
N PHE A 31 7.35 -8.86 6.48
CA PHE A 31 7.90 -8.79 7.84
C PHE A 31 6.84 -8.37 8.87
N GLU A 32 7.06 -8.80 10.10
CA GLU A 32 6.36 -8.28 11.27
C GLU A 32 7.15 -7.10 11.89
N ILE A 33 6.45 -6.02 12.22
CA ILE A 33 7.07 -4.79 12.77
C ILE A 33 7.72 -5.07 14.13
N SER A 34 7.04 -5.84 14.99
CA SER A 34 7.49 -6.19 16.34
C SER A 34 8.83 -6.95 16.31
N GLU A 35 8.97 -7.89 15.37
CA GLU A 35 10.17 -8.70 15.20
C GLU A 35 11.37 -7.87 14.74
N ILE A 36 11.15 -6.99 13.76
CA ILE A 36 12.20 -6.08 13.28
C ILE A 36 12.66 -5.14 14.39
N GLN A 37 11.75 -4.62 15.21
CA GLN A 37 12.12 -3.78 16.37
C GLN A 37 12.91 -4.56 17.42
N ARG A 38 12.57 -5.82 17.68
CA ARG A 38 13.32 -6.71 18.58
C ARG A 38 14.75 -6.95 18.06
N LEU A 39 14.91 -7.16 16.76
CA LEU A 39 16.22 -7.34 16.12
C LEU A 39 17.05 -6.05 16.19
N LYS A 40 16.45 -4.89 15.95
CA LYS A 40 17.11 -3.57 16.09
C LYS A 40 17.60 -3.28 17.51
N ARG A 41 16.89 -3.75 18.55
CA ARG A 41 17.34 -3.60 19.94
C ARG A 41 18.54 -4.48 20.29
N LYS A 42 18.71 -5.60 19.59
CA LYS A 42 19.82 -6.55 19.81
C LYS A 42 21.04 -6.26 18.93
N SER A 43 20.87 -5.56 17.81
CA SER A 43 21.94 -5.17 16.90
C SER A 43 21.69 -3.74 16.40
N ALA A 44 22.65 -2.84 16.62
CA ALA A 44 22.61 -1.45 16.16
C ALA A 44 22.61 -1.31 14.62
N SER A 45 22.76 -2.42 13.88
CA SER A 45 22.70 -2.51 12.42
C SER A 45 21.28 -2.90 11.99
N PHE A 46 20.40 -1.91 11.79
CA PHE A 46 20.06 -1.28 10.51
C PHE A 46 18.80 -1.90 9.88
N MET A 47 17.90 -1.07 9.39
CA MET A 47 16.80 -1.49 8.52
C MET A 47 17.46 -1.82 7.16
N PRO A 48 17.53 -3.08 6.74
CA PRO A 48 18.52 -3.57 5.77
C PRO A 48 18.35 -3.04 4.34
N TYR A 49 17.25 -2.36 4.05
CA TYR A 49 16.89 -1.96 2.71
C TYR A 49 17.11 -0.45 2.50
N ASN A 50 17.78 -0.10 1.40
CA ASN A 50 17.92 1.30 0.97
C ASN A 50 16.54 1.82 0.53
N ARG A 51 15.94 2.74 1.30
CA ARG A 51 14.60 3.33 1.07
C ARG A 51 14.36 3.81 -0.38
N ARG A 52 15.43 3.98 -1.17
CA ARG A 52 15.41 4.43 -2.57
C ARG A 52 15.32 3.30 -3.62
N ALA A 53 15.22 2.03 -3.23
CA ALA A 53 15.29 0.90 -4.17
C ALA A 53 14.04 -0.01 -4.20
N TYR A 54 13.02 0.24 -3.38
CA TYR A 54 11.85 -0.63 -3.26
C TYR A 54 10.58 0.14 -2.88
N TYR A 55 9.44 -0.44 -3.25
CA TYR A 55 8.12 -0.04 -2.77
C TYR A 55 7.83 -0.73 -1.45
N LYS A 56 7.07 -0.06 -0.58
CA LYS A 56 6.69 -0.61 0.73
C LYS A 56 5.20 -0.39 0.98
N ILE A 57 4.51 -1.43 1.45
CA ILE A 57 3.15 -1.31 2.00
C ILE A 57 3.23 -1.72 3.47
N SER A 58 2.79 -0.85 4.38
CA SER A 58 2.86 -1.08 5.83
C SER A 58 1.48 -0.98 6.45
N LEU A 59 1.04 -2.05 7.10
CA LEU A 59 -0.04 -2.02 8.08
C LEU A 59 0.56 -1.68 9.45
N ILE A 60 0.23 -0.51 9.95
CA ILE A 60 0.71 0.05 11.20
C ILE A 60 -0.40 -0.11 12.23
N ARG A 61 -0.05 -0.65 13.41
CA ARG A 61 -0.93 -0.74 14.59
C ARG A 61 -0.17 -0.21 15.80
N GLY A 62 -0.54 0.99 16.23
CA GLY A 62 0.12 1.77 17.28
C GLY A 62 0.23 3.25 16.91
N ARG A 63 0.58 4.08 17.90
CA ARG A 63 0.71 5.53 17.68
C ARG A 63 2.00 5.86 16.94
N ASN A 64 1.87 6.54 15.81
CA ASN A 64 2.99 6.86 14.94
C ASN A 64 2.84 8.22 14.30
N GLN A 65 3.97 8.78 13.88
CA GLN A 65 4.00 9.94 13.02
C GLN A 65 4.74 9.59 11.73
N ALA A 66 4.06 9.79 10.59
CA ALA A 66 4.63 9.61 9.26
C ALA A 66 4.93 10.98 8.67
N GLN A 67 6.21 11.25 8.41
CA GLN A 67 6.64 12.41 7.65
C GLN A 67 6.82 11.99 6.20
N TYR A 68 6.06 12.58 5.29
CA TYR A 68 6.05 12.22 3.88
C TYR A 68 6.16 13.47 3.03
N ALA A 69 7.29 13.64 2.35
CA ALA A 69 7.66 14.90 1.70
C ALA A 69 7.52 16.10 2.66
N ASP A 70 6.60 17.02 2.37
CA ASP A 70 6.28 18.23 3.13
C ASP A 70 5.14 18.04 4.13
N LYS A 71 4.59 16.83 4.25
CA LYS A 71 3.44 16.52 5.11
C LYS A 71 3.86 15.75 6.36
N VAL A 72 3.26 16.11 7.48
CA VAL A 72 3.32 15.35 8.73
C VAL A 72 1.93 14.77 8.97
N ILE A 73 1.85 13.46 9.13
CA ILE A 73 0.59 12.73 9.30
C ILE A 73 0.67 11.94 10.60
N ASP A 74 -0.23 12.27 11.53
CA ASP A 74 -0.37 11.56 12.79
C ASP A 74 -1.28 10.33 12.62
N ILE A 75 -0.80 9.21 13.14
CA ILE A 75 -1.47 7.92 13.16
C ILE A 75 -1.78 7.61 14.62
N GLU A 76 -3.06 7.66 14.98
CA GLU A 76 -3.49 7.47 16.36
C GLU A 76 -3.59 5.99 16.76
N GLN A 77 -4.03 5.13 15.84
CA GLN A 77 -4.29 3.73 16.17
C GLN A 77 -3.86 2.78 15.06
N ASN A 78 -4.55 2.77 13.91
CA ASN A 78 -4.22 1.89 12.80
C ASN A 78 -4.09 2.69 11.51
N ALA A 79 -3.12 2.33 10.67
CA ALA A 79 -3.00 2.93 9.33
C ALA A 79 -2.42 1.98 8.29
N LEU A 80 -2.82 2.18 7.04
CA LEU A 80 -2.19 1.59 5.86
C LEU A 80 -1.34 2.65 5.16
N LEU A 81 -0.03 2.43 5.11
CA LEU A 81 0.95 3.34 4.50
C LEU A 81 1.53 2.74 3.21
N PHE A 82 1.53 3.51 2.14
CA PHE A 82 2.21 3.21 0.87
C PHE A 82 3.43 4.10 0.70
N ALA A 83 4.61 3.50 0.53
CA ALA A 83 5.84 4.25 0.27
C ALA A 83 6.45 3.86 -1.07
N THR A 84 6.96 4.87 -1.78
CA THR A 84 7.66 4.76 -3.06
C THR A 84 9.12 5.16 -2.91
N PRO A 85 10.05 4.55 -3.66
CA PRO A 85 11.46 4.93 -3.64
C PRO A 85 11.70 6.39 -4.09
N ARG A 86 10.73 6.99 -4.79
CA ARG A 86 10.83 8.35 -5.33
C ARG A 86 10.63 9.44 -4.29
N ILE A 87 9.99 9.14 -3.15
CA ILE A 87 9.57 10.14 -2.18
C ILE A 87 10.22 9.84 -0.83
N PRO A 88 11.05 10.76 -0.30
CA PRO A 88 11.59 10.63 1.04
C PRO A 88 10.45 10.56 2.06
N TYR A 89 10.52 9.58 2.94
CA TYR A 89 9.61 9.43 4.06
C TYR A 89 10.39 9.06 5.32
N HIS A 90 9.87 9.50 6.46
CA HIS A 90 10.38 9.17 7.77
C HIS A 90 9.24 8.68 8.67
N TYR A 91 9.55 7.72 9.52
CA TYR A 91 8.57 7.02 10.34
C TYR A 91 9.03 7.07 11.79
N LEU A 92 8.23 7.70 12.64
CA LEU A 92 8.53 7.98 14.03
C LEU A 92 7.47 7.32 14.93
N PRO A 93 7.79 6.16 15.52
CA PRO A 93 7.01 5.61 16.62
C PRO A 93 6.88 6.62 17.75
N GLN A 94 5.68 6.78 18.29
CA GLN A 94 5.41 7.67 19.42
C GLN A 94 5.44 6.93 20.76
N ASP A 95 5.40 5.60 20.73
CA ASP A 95 5.51 4.72 21.90
C ASP A 95 6.17 3.38 21.52
N ASP A 96 6.39 2.53 22.52
CA ASP A 96 6.96 1.18 22.35
C ASP A 96 5.92 0.13 21.93
N ASN A 97 4.62 0.47 21.93
CA ASN A 97 3.54 -0.48 21.62
C ASN A 97 3.26 -0.49 20.12
N GLN A 98 4.21 -1.04 19.38
CA GLN A 98 4.23 -0.99 17.92
C GLN A 98 4.10 -2.39 17.33
N SER A 99 3.05 -2.58 16.56
CA SER A 99 2.73 -3.85 15.92
C SER A 99 2.23 -3.65 14.50
N GLY A 100 2.00 -4.75 13.80
CA GLY A 100 1.58 -4.76 12.40
C GLY A 100 2.63 -5.39 11.48
N HIS A 101 2.43 -5.19 10.19
CA HIS A 101 3.15 -5.90 9.15
C HIS A 101 3.58 -4.95 8.04
N PHE A 102 4.63 -5.29 7.31
CA PHE A 102 4.93 -4.63 6.06
C PHE A 102 5.51 -5.58 5.03
N CYS A 103 5.22 -5.32 3.77
CA CYS A 103 5.88 -5.96 2.65
C CYS A 103 6.69 -4.94 1.86
N ILE A 104 7.72 -5.44 1.19
CA ILE A 104 8.55 -4.68 0.27
C ILE A 104 8.63 -5.41 -1.07
N PHE A 105 8.75 -4.65 -2.15
CA PHE A 105 8.91 -5.24 -3.48
C PHE A 105 9.56 -4.27 -4.48
N THR A 106 10.14 -4.80 -5.56
CA THR A 106 10.62 -3.99 -6.70
C THR A 106 9.53 -3.79 -7.73
N ALA A 107 9.68 -2.79 -8.62
CA ALA A 107 8.74 -2.60 -9.73
C ALA A 107 8.59 -3.88 -10.58
N ASP A 108 9.71 -4.54 -10.89
CA ASP A 108 9.77 -5.75 -11.70
C ASP A 108 8.94 -6.90 -11.12
N PHE A 109 8.75 -6.93 -9.80
CA PHE A 109 7.92 -7.93 -9.13
C PHE A 109 6.47 -7.86 -9.61
N LEU A 110 5.91 -6.68 -9.88
CA LEU A 110 4.54 -6.54 -10.38
C LEU A 110 4.43 -6.53 -11.91
N VAL A 111 5.50 -6.15 -12.62
CA VAL A 111 5.51 -6.09 -14.10
C VAL A 111 5.47 -7.48 -14.74
N HIS A 112 5.98 -8.51 -14.07
CA HIS A 112 6.09 -9.86 -14.64
C HIS A 112 4.73 -10.53 -14.89
N THR A 113 3.68 -10.11 -14.19
CA THR A 113 2.32 -10.51 -14.53
C THR A 113 1.88 -9.71 -15.76
N LYS A 114 1.48 -10.40 -16.84
CA LYS A 114 0.77 -9.83 -18.02
C LYS A 114 -0.50 -9.02 -17.71
N SER A 115 -0.77 -8.76 -16.43
CA SER A 115 -1.73 -7.83 -15.85
C SER A 115 -1.63 -6.39 -16.38
N GLY A 116 -0.48 -5.96 -16.92
CA GLY A 116 -0.31 -4.60 -17.44
C GLY A 116 -0.22 -3.51 -16.36
N VAL A 117 -0.05 -3.89 -15.08
CA VAL A 117 0.03 -2.92 -13.98
C VAL A 117 1.41 -2.26 -13.95
N ILE A 118 1.44 -0.95 -14.22
CA ILE A 118 2.63 -0.11 -14.06
C ILE A 118 2.56 0.54 -12.67
N VAL A 119 3.43 0.10 -11.75
CA VAL A 119 3.38 0.51 -10.34
C VAL A 119 3.44 2.03 -10.17
N ASP A 120 4.31 2.69 -10.93
CA ASP A 120 4.48 4.15 -10.91
C ASP A 120 3.24 4.92 -11.39
N GLU A 121 2.35 4.28 -12.15
CA GLU A 121 1.13 4.90 -12.64
C GLU A 121 -0.03 4.76 -11.65
N LEU A 122 0.09 3.89 -10.64
CA LEU A 122 -0.95 3.74 -9.61
C LEU A 122 -1.06 5.03 -8.77
N PRO A 123 -2.28 5.55 -8.54
CA PRO A 123 -2.49 6.80 -7.80
C PRO A 123 -1.83 6.86 -6.41
N LEU A 124 -1.71 5.72 -5.73
CA LEU A 124 -1.08 5.58 -4.42
C LEU A 124 0.43 5.84 -4.42
N PHE A 125 1.10 5.64 -5.57
CA PHE A 125 2.56 5.75 -5.70
C PHE A 125 2.99 7.01 -6.50
N ARG A 126 2.05 7.82 -6.99
CA ARG A 126 2.35 9.08 -7.69
C ARG A 126 2.76 10.20 -6.72
N PRO A 127 3.68 11.09 -7.12
CA PRO A 127 3.95 12.34 -6.41
C PRO A 127 2.67 13.17 -6.19
N GLY A 128 2.46 13.67 -4.97
CA GLY A 128 1.28 14.44 -4.59
C GLY A 128 0.10 13.63 -4.04
N GLY A 129 0.15 12.29 -4.09
CA GLY A 129 -0.85 11.41 -3.47
C GLY A 129 -0.86 11.50 -1.94
N TYR A 130 -1.96 11.07 -1.31
CA TYR A 130 -2.07 10.87 0.13
C TYR A 130 -1.76 9.39 0.44
N PRO A 131 -0.61 9.07 1.05
CA PRO A 131 -0.13 7.68 1.12
C PRO A 131 -0.50 6.95 2.41
N VAL A 132 -1.10 7.63 3.39
CA VAL A 132 -1.42 7.09 4.72
C VAL A 132 -2.93 7.07 4.88
N PHE A 133 -3.53 5.91 5.08
CA PHE A 133 -4.96 5.79 5.33
C PHE A 133 -5.18 5.33 6.75
N GLN A 134 -5.89 6.12 7.57
CA GLN A 134 -6.32 5.65 8.89
C GLN A 134 -7.36 4.53 8.70
N LEU A 135 -7.29 3.52 9.57
CA LEU A 135 -8.10 2.31 9.48
C LEU A 135 -8.94 2.13 10.75
N SER A 136 -10.15 1.61 10.60
CA SER A 136 -10.87 1.03 11.74
C SER A 136 -10.22 -0.28 12.19
N ASP A 137 -10.51 -0.73 13.40
CA ASP A 137 -10.00 -2.01 13.92
C ASP A 137 -10.42 -3.20 13.04
N GLN A 138 -11.65 -3.17 12.49
CA GLN A 138 -12.12 -4.20 11.57
C GLN A 138 -11.28 -4.24 10.28
N GLN A 139 -11.02 -3.08 9.68
CA GLN A 139 -10.20 -2.99 8.47
C GLN A 139 -8.75 -3.44 8.74
N ALA A 140 -8.21 -3.11 9.91
CA ALA A 140 -6.89 -3.54 10.33
C ALA A 140 -6.81 -5.07 10.49
N GLU A 141 -7.84 -5.73 11.03
CA GLU A 141 -7.90 -7.20 11.10
C GLU A 141 -7.99 -7.85 9.72
N GLU A 142 -8.82 -7.32 8.82
CA GLU A 142 -8.91 -7.80 7.43
C GLU A 142 -7.55 -7.76 6.73
N LEU A 143 -6.85 -6.62 6.84
CA LEU A 143 -5.51 -6.46 6.28
C LEU A 143 -4.48 -7.36 6.97
N THR A 144 -4.58 -7.55 8.29
CA THR A 144 -3.72 -8.48 9.04
C THR A 144 -3.84 -9.90 8.48
N PHE A 145 -5.04 -10.33 8.11
CA PHE A 145 -5.25 -11.63 7.47
C PHE A 145 -4.52 -11.74 6.14
N ILE A 146 -4.52 -10.69 5.31
CA ILE A 146 -3.78 -10.67 4.05
C ILE A 146 -2.27 -10.82 4.29
N PHE A 147 -1.70 -10.08 5.24
CA PHE A 147 -0.28 -10.22 5.58
C PHE A 147 0.07 -11.61 6.13
N ARG A 148 -0.81 -12.23 6.92
CA ARG A 148 -0.63 -13.62 7.37
C ARG A 148 -0.60 -14.61 6.21
N LYS A 149 -1.50 -14.47 5.22
CA LYS A 149 -1.47 -15.25 3.98
C LYS A 149 -0.12 -15.07 3.27
N MET A 150 0.37 -13.83 3.16
CA MET A 150 1.69 -13.56 2.55
C MET A 150 2.85 -14.29 3.27
N HIS A 151 2.87 -14.27 4.61
CA HIS A 151 3.89 -14.99 5.39
C HIS A 151 3.83 -16.51 5.16
N GLN A 152 2.62 -17.08 5.15
CA GLN A 152 2.40 -18.50 4.90
C GLN A 152 2.88 -18.91 3.50
N GLU A 153 2.52 -18.13 2.48
CA GLU A 153 2.94 -18.42 1.12
C GLU A 153 4.44 -18.25 0.90
N LEU A 154 5.07 -17.27 1.54
CA LEU A 154 6.52 -17.09 1.41
C LEU A 154 7.28 -18.30 1.96
N ALA A 155 6.81 -18.87 3.07
CA ALA A 155 7.35 -20.08 3.70
C ALA A 155 6.94 -21.38 3.00
N SER A 156 5.98 -21.35 2.06
CA SER A 156 5.48 -22.53 1.39
C SER A 156 6.43 -23.00 0.27
N THR A 157 6.30 -24.27 -0.09
CA THR A 157 6.95 -24.88 -1.26
C THR A 157 6.06 -24.85 -2.51
N TYR A 158 4.99 -24.05 -2.50
CA TYR A 158 4.06 -23.97 -3.62
C TYR A 158 4.74 -23.34 -4.84
N ALA A 159 4.62 -24.02 -5.99
CA ALA A 159 5.32 -23.62 -7.22
C ALA A 159 4.95 -22.21 -7.71
N TYR A 160 3.70 -21.78 -7.52
CA TYR A 160 3.21 -20.48 -7.96
C TYR A 160 3.06 -19.47 -6.80
N LYS A 161 3.78 -19.66 -5.69
CA LYS A 161 3.67 -18.78 -4.52
C LYS A 161 3.93 -17.31 -4.85
N TYR A 162 4.86 -17.01 -5.75
CA TYR A 162 5.15 -15.62 -6.13
C TYR A 162 4.03 -14.98 -6.95
N ASP A 163 3.30 -15.74 -7.76
CA ASP A 163 2.11 -15.24 -8.46
C ASP A 163 0.97 -14.94 -7.47
N LEU A 164 0.79 -15.81 -6.48
CA LEU A 164 -0.18 -15.59 -5.41
C LEU A 164 0.21 -14.38 -4.53
N LEU A 165 1.49 -14.21 -4.21
CA LEU A 165 1.99 -13.04 -3.48
C LEU A 165 1.75 -11.74 -4.25
N ARG A 166 1.91 -11.73 -5.58
CA ARG A 166 1.55 -10.57 -6.43
C ARG A 166 0.07 -10.23 -6.30
N ASN A 167 -0.81 -11.23 -6.31
CA ASN A 167 -2.25 -11.01 -6.13
C ASN A 167 -2.55 -10.39 -4.76
N TYR A 168 -1.90 -10.83 -3.69
CA TYR A 168 -2.06 -10.20 -2.38
C TYR A 168 -1.52 -8.77 -2.34
N VAL A 169 -0.42 -8.46 -3.02
CA VAL A 169 0.06 -7.08 -3.16
C VAL A 169 -0.97 -6.21 -3.90
N LEU A 170 -1.54 -6.72 -4.99
CA LEU A 170 -2.61 -6.02 -5.73
C LEU A 170 -3.88 -5.85 -4.89
N GLU A 171 -4.24 -6.86 -4.08
CA GLU A 171 -5.34 -6.78 -3.12
C GLU A 171 -5.13 -5.62 -2.13
N LEU A 172 -3.93 -5.50 -1.55
CA LEU A 172 -3.57 -4.36 -0.68
C LEU A 172 -3.63 -3.02 -1.40
N VAL A 173 -3.14 -2.95 -2.64
CA VAL A 173 -3.19 -1.73 -3.47
C VAL A 173 -4.63 -1.31 -3.72
N HIS A 174 -5.49 -2.23 -4.16
CA HIS A 174 -6.91 -1.93 -4.37
C HIS A 174 -7.63 -1.57 -3.07
N TYR A 175 -7.25 -2.19 -1.94
CA TYR A 175 -7.76 -1.80 -0.64
C TYR A 175 -7.43 -0.33 -0.34
N GLY A 176 -6.17 0.06 -0.49
CA GLY A 176 -5.74 1.46 -0.31
C GLY A 176 -6.44 2.43 -1.26
N GLN A 177 -6.65 2.04 -2.53
CA GLN A 177 -7.38 2.85 -3.49
C GLN A 177 -8.81 3.11 -3.03
N LYS A 178 -9.53 2.08 -2.57
CA LYS A 178 -10.91 2.24 -2.04
C LYS A 178 -11.00 3.17 -0.81
N LEU A 179 -9.91 3.33 -0.06
CA LEU A 179 -9.82 4.26 1.07
C LEU A 179 -9.55 5.70 0.64
N GLN A 180 -9.17 5.94 -0.62
CA GLN A 180 -8.99 7.30 -1.11
C GLN A 180 -10.34 8.04 -1.10
N PRO A 181 -10.37 9.32 -0.69
CA PRO A 181 -11.58 10.12 -0.81
C PRO A 181 -12.02 10.15 -2.29
N ALA A 182 -13.33 10.19 -2.55
CA ALA A 182 -13.90 10.11 -3.90
C ALA A 182 -13.21 11.08 -4.90
N THR A 183 -12.77 12.24 -4.44
CA THR A 183 -12.00 13.22 -5.23
C THR A 183 -10.63 12.75 -5.74
N ALA A 184 -10.02 11.72 -5.15
CA ALA A 184 -8.77 11.11 -5.59
C ALA A 184 -8.98 9.85 -6.46
N LEU A 185 -10.20 9.31 -6.50
CA LEU A 185 -10.58 8.15 -7.33
C LEU A 185 -10.80 8.49 -8.81
N TYR A 186 -10.79 9.77 -9.18
CA TYR A 186 -10.88 10.23 -10.56
C TYR A 186 -9.49 10.64 -11.07
N PRO A 187 -8.77 9.74 -11.75
CA PRO A 187 -7.47 10.05 -12.30
C PRO A 187 -7.73 10.72 -13.65
N THR A 188 -7.96 12.04 -13.71
CA THR A 188 -7.45 12.93 -14.79
C THR A 188 -8.01 14.36 -14.74
N HIS A 189 -7.05 15.27 -14.98
CA HIS A 189 -7.04 16.67 -15.44
C HIS A 189 -8.23 17.62 -15.18
N THR A 190 -7.91 18.64 -14.37
CA THR A 190 -8.63 19.91 -14.12
C THR A 190 -9.77 19.86 -13.10
N ALA A 191 -9.93 20.95 -12.37
CA ALA A 191 -11.02 21.13 -11.42
C ALA A 191 -12.41 20.99 -12.08
N SER A 192 -12.52 21.35 -13.37
CA SER A 192 -13.74 21.19 -14.16
C SER A 192 -14.14 19.73 -14.34
N ALA A 193 -13.22 18.84 -14.73
CA ALA A 193 -13.51 17.41 -14.87
C ALA A 193 -13.99 16.79 -13.55
N ARG A 194 -13.36 17.19 -12.42
CA ARG A 194 -13.78 16.74 -11.08
C ARG A 194 -15.20 17.18 -10.71
N VAL A 195 -15.55 18.44 -11.00
CA VAL A 195 -16.90 18.97 -10.76
C VAL A 195 -17.92 18.24 -11.63
N SER A 196 -17.60 17.99 -12.90
CA SER A 196 -18.47 17.24 -13.81
C SER A 196 -18.70 15.79 -13.37
N SER A 197 -17.66 15.08 -12.94
CA SER A 197 -17.79 13.71 -12.44
C SER A 197 -18.62 13.64 -11.15
N LEU A 198 -18.38 14.54 -10.20
CA LEU A 198 -19.17 14.63 -8.98
C LEU A 198 -20.62 14.99 -9.28
N PHE A 199 -20.86 15.87 -10.24
CA PHE A 199 -22.20 16.24 -10.69
C PHE A 199 -22.93 15.06 -11.34
N ILE A 200 -22.26 14.28 -12.19
CA ILE A 200 -22.84 13.07 -12.79
C ILE A 200 -23.18 12.04 -11.71
N GLU A 201 -22.29 11.80 -10.74
CA GLU A 201 -22.59 10.88 -9.64
C GLU A 201 -23.80 11.34 -8.80
N LEU A 202 -23.88 12.65 -8.52
CA LEU A 202 -25.03 13.24 -7.84
C LEU A 202 -26.32 13.08 -8.67
N LEU A 203 -26.26 13.24 -9.99
CA LEU A 203 -27.41 13.01 -10.87
C LEU A 203 -27.84 11.55 -10.87
N GLU A 204 -26.90 10.60 -10.99
CA GLU A 204 -27.20 9.17 -10.96
C GLU A 204 -27.83 8.76 -9.62
N ARG A 205 -27.40 9.37 -8.51
CA ARG A 205 -28.00 9.16 -7.18
C ARG A 205 -29.35 9.86 -7.00
N GLN A 206 -29.59 10.98 -7.67
CA GLN A 206 -30.86 11.71 -7.62
C GLN A 206 -31.92 11.12 -8.57
N PHE A 207 -31.50 10.37 -9.59
CA PHE A 207 -32.38 9.76 -10.57
C PHE A 207 -32.00 8.29 -10.82
N PRO A 208 -32.24 7.38 -9.84
CA PRO A 208 -32.08 5.95 -10.06
C PRO A 208 -33.21 5.48 -10.99
N ILE A 209 -33.03 5.62 -12.30
CA ILE A 209 -33.91 5.01 -13.29
C ILE A 209 -33.32 3.64 -13.59
N GLU A 210 -33.57 2.69 -12.69
CA GLU A 210 -33.13 1.29 -12.86
C GLU A 210 -34.09 0.52 -13.78
N SER A 211 -35.27 1.07 -14.07
CA SER A 211 -36.25 0.48 -14.99
C SER A 211 -37.05 1.56 -15.76
N PRO A 212 -37.41 1.32 -17.05
CA PRO A 212 -38.35 2.14 -17.81
C PRO A 212 -39.74 2.30 -17.16
N GLN A 213 -40.08 1.45 -16.18
CA GLN A 213 -41.34 1.54 -15.43
C GLN A 213 -41.26 2.46 -14.21
N GLN A 214 -40.06 2.92 -13.82
CA GLN A 214 -39.83 3.75 -12.65
C GLN A 214 -40.16 5.21 -12.98
N LYS A 215 -41.34 5.67 -12.54
CA LYS A 215 -41.78 7.07 -12.71
C LYS A 215 -41.38 7.88 -11.49
N LEU A 216 -40.70 9.00 -11.70
CA LEU A 216 -40.40 9.98 -10.65
C LEU A 216 -41.72 10.53 -10.08
N PRO A 217 -41.95 10.45 -8.75
CA PRO A 217 -43.08 11.12 -8.13
C PRO A 217 -42.82 12.63 -8.18
N LEU A 218 -43.60 13.34 -8.99
CA LEU A 218 -43.54 14.80 -9.07
C LEU A 218 -44.14 15.40 -7.79
N ARG A 219 -43.37 16.24 -7.10
CA ARG A 219 -43.92 17.09 -6.03
C ARG A 219 -44.60 18.31 -6.64
N THR A 220 -45.75 18.66 -6.07
CA THR A 220 -46.44 19.91 -6.43
C THR A 220 -45.91 21.05 -5.58
N ALA A 221 -46.07 22.29 -6.02
CA ALA A 221 -45.53 23.48 -5.35
C ALA A 221 -46.06 23.76 -3.92
N LYS A 222 -46.91 22.87 -3.38
CA LYS A 222 -47.41 22.91 -2.00
C LYS A 222 -46.75 21.88 -1.07
N ASP A 223 -45.89 21.00 -1.57
CA ASP A 223 -45.13 19.99 -0.81
C ASP A 223 -43.63 20.30 -0.69
#